data_AF-A0A970BXV1-F1
#
_entry.id   AF-A0A970BXV1-F1
#
_cell.length_a   1.000
_cell.length_b   1.000
_cell.length_c   1.000
_cell.angle_alpha   90.00
_cell.angle_beta   90.00
_cell.angle_gamma   90.00
#
_symmetry.space_group_name_H-M   'P 1'
#
loop_
_entity.id
_entity.type
_entity.pdbx_description
1 polymer ?
#
loop_
_entity_poly.entity_id
_entity_poly.type
_entity_poly.pdbx_seq_one_letter_code
_entity_poly.pdbx_strand_id
1 'polypeptide(L)'
;MTPEPYGVCGPADYALECVAAYLNGHRAPGPPGDPLYQRRAACFVTLKEHGELRGCIGTLEPAEPSLGREIARNAHSSALRDPRFPPVAPDELEALTCSVDVLSPSEPCTTADLDPHVYGVIVEAGLRRGVLLPALEGIDTVEAQVDIALQKAGIAPGQSYDVRRFLVTRYRQGDPCRRRSGPGSSWMADAPPVVALFGATALGKSDVALELSGLLGADIVVADSMQVYAGLPIVTNQPDAESLRRARYHLVGWAAPQDELTVAEFAARAHDVIDGLVGAGRPVVVEGGSGLYLRAVLGDLGFGGAPDEARRRALEARWERAPDELVAELRRRAPDVAARTDLRNGRRVVRALESLEAAGEPAQTGELWSSRGRYGHRLFALDPGDDRAALVERIERRVDQMLAAGALDEIAAARAAGPFSRTAAQAIGVRELCAVLDGELALPEAAARMKARTRALARRQLTWMRKLPDAVRVPASGRPPDAVARHVLSLI
;
A
#
# COMPACT_ATOMS: atom_id res chain seq x y z
N MET A 1 -39.75 14.36 12.83
CA MET A 1 -38.95 13.28 12.22
C MET A 1 -39.05 13.46 10.71
N THR A 2 -38.22 14.33 10.15
CA THR A 2 -38.08 14.54 8.70
C THR A 2 -37.03 13.55 8.20
N PRO A 3 -37.31 12.74 7.16
CA PRO A 3 -36.31 11.82 6.62
C PRO A 3 -35.15 12.63 6.03
N GLU A 4 -33.93 12.30 6.44
CA GLU A 4 -32.71 12.86 5.85
C GLU A 4 -32.62 12.49 4.36
N PRO A 5 -32.17 13.40 3.48
CA PRO A 5 -32.08 13.10 2.06
C PRO A 5 -30.92 12.12 1.81
N TYR A 6 -31.32 10.93 1.36
CA TYR A 6 -30.62 9.90 0.59
C TYR A 6 -29.11 10.08 0.33
N GLY A 7 -28.38 9.02 0.70
CA GLY A 7 -26.94 8.87 0.60
C GLY A 7 -26.34 9.05 -0.80
N VAL A 8 -25.03 9.19 -0.80
CA VAL A 8 -24.16 9.42 -1.96
C VAL A 8 -24.31 8.28 -3.00
N CYS A 9 -25.09 8.52 -4.06
CA CYS A 9 -25.41 7.56 -5.14
C CYS A 9 -24.27 7.45 -6.15
N GLY A 10 -23.60 6.29 -6.24
CA GLY A 10 -22.41 6.05 -7.08
C GLY A 10 -22.66 6.13 -8.59
N PRO A 11 -21.61 6.14 -9.45
CA PRO A 11 -21.76 6.28 -10.91
C PRO A 11 -22.68 5.23 -11.55
N ALA A 12 -22.63 3.98 -11.08
CA ALA A 12 -23.50 2.91 -11.58
C ALA A 12 -24.95 3.06 -11.15
N ASP A 13 -25.18 3.46 -9.90
CA ASP A 13 -26.53 3.73 -9.39
C ASP A 13 -27.15 4.95 -10.09
N TYR A 14 -26.36 6.02 -10.29
CA TYR A 14 -26.79 7.19 -11.07
C TYR A 14 -27.08 6.84 -12.53
N ALA A 15 -26.28 5.95 -13.15
CA ALA A 15 -26.54 5.48 -14.51
C ALA A 15 -27.89 4.75 -14.61
N LEU A 16 -28.24 3.92 -13.62
CA LEU A 16 -29.56 3.27 -13.57
C LEU A 16 -30.69 4.25 -13.35
N GLU A 17 -30.52 5.23 -12.45
CA GLU A 17 -31.52 6.28 -12.26
C GLU A 17 -31.78 7.03 -13.57
N CYS A 18 -30.73 7.28 -14.36
CA CYS A 18 -30.86 7.82 -15.70
C CYS A 18 -31.63 6.88 -16.63
N VAL A 19 -31.28 5.58 -16.68
CA VAL A 19 -32.00 4.58 -17.48
C VAL A 19 -33.48 4.55 -17.09
N ALA A 20 -33.79 4.44 -15.80
CA ALA A 20 -35.16 4.43 -15.27
C ALA A 20 -35.93 5.69 -15.69
N ALA A 21 -35.31 6.88 -15.59
CA ALA A 21 -35.94 8.11 -16.03
C ALA A 21 -36.26 8.08 -17.54
N TYR A 22 -35.32 7.63 -18.37
CA TYR A 22 -35.52 7.56 -19.82
C TYR A 22 -36.59 6.56 -20.24
N LEU A 23 -36.64 5.38 -19.60
CA LEU A 23 -37.67 4.36 -19.86
C LEU A 23 -39.08 4.87 -19.53
N ASN A 24 -39.18 5.74 -18.52
CA ASN A 24 -40.44 6.39 -18.14
C ASN A 24 -40.74 7.68 -18.94
N GLY A 25 -39.96 8.00 -19.98
CA GLY A 25 -40.14 9.21 -20.80
C GLY A 25 -39.78 10.51 -20.08
N HIS A 26 -39.11 10.43 -18.93
CA HIS A 26 -38.64 11.58 -18.17
C HIS A 26 -37.24 12.02 -18.62
N ARG A 27 -36.87 13.26 -18.25
CA ARG A 27 -35.48 13.70 -18.37
C ARG A 27 -34.63 13.01 -17.29
N ALA A 28 -33.39 12.67 -17.64
CA ALA A 28 -32.44 12.18 -16.65
C ALA A 28 -32.30 13.15 -15.47
N PRO A 29 -32.17 12.63 -14.24
CA PRO A 29 -31.92 13.46 -13.08
C PRO A 29 -30.59 14.20 -13.22
N GLY A 30 -30.49 15.34 -12.54
CA GLY A 30 -29.21 16.03 -12.39
C GLY A 30 -28.19 15.10 -11.72
N PRO A 31 -26.90 15.17 -12.11
CA PRO A 31 -25.89 14.35 -11.48
C PRO A 31 -25.78 14.65 -9.98
N PRO A 32 -25.38 13.68 -9.15
CA PRO A 32 -25.12 13.91 -7.74
C PRO A 32 -24.13 15.05 -7.52
N GLY A 33 -24.22 15.69 -6.36
CA GLY A 33 -23.35 16.83 -6.00
C GLY A 33 -21.86 16.48 -5.80
N ASP A 34 -21.47 15.22 -5.98
CA ASP A 34 -20.08 14.80 -5.84
C ASP A 34 -19.20 15.42 -6.96
N PRO A 35 -18.02 15.98 -6.63
CA PRO A 35 -17.09 16.56 -7.59
C PRO A 35 -16.68 15.63 -8.74
N LEU A 36 -16.75 14.30 -8.54
CA LEU A 36 -16.54 13.29 -9.57
C LEU A 36 -17.37 13.57 -10.83
N TYR A 37 -18.63 13.97 -10.67
CA TYR A 37 -19.55 14.19 -11.80
C TYR A 37 -19.29 15.50 -12.54
N GLN A 38 -18.54 16.42 -11.94
CA GLN A 38 -18.25 17.74 -12.52
C GLN A 38 -17.03 17.72 -13.45
N ARG A 39 -16.09 16.78 -13.24
CA ARG A 39 -14.89 16.68 -14.07
C ARG A 39 -15.21 16.17 -15.48
N ARG A 40 -14.37 16.46 -16.46
CA ARG A 40 -14.43 15.82 -17.78
C ARG A 40 -13.70 14.47 -17.77
N ALA A 41 -14.41 13.40 -18.08
CA ALA A 41 -13.85 12.06 -18.24
C ALA A 41 -14.72 11.25 -19.20
N ALA A 42 -14.10 10.33 -19.94
CA ALA A 42 -14.80 9.38 -20.80
C ALA A 42 -15.29 8.20 -19.95
N CYS A 43 -16.38 7.56 -20.34
CA CYS A 43 -16.87 6.38 -19.63
C CYS A 43 -17.60 5.39 -20.54
N PHE A 44 -17.68 4.14 -20.09
CA PHE A 44 -18.58 3.12 -20.63
C PHE A 44 -19.65 2.78 -19.59
N VAL A 45 -20.90 2.74 -20.02
CA VAL A 45 -22.02 2.27 -19.19
C VAL A 45 -22.41 0.88 -19.70
N THR A 46 -22.26 -0.12 -18.86
CA THR A 46 -22.59 -1.51 -19.16
C THR A 46 -23.81 -1.93 -18.37
N LEU A 47 -24.84 -2.38 -19.09
CA LEU A 47 -26.06 -2.99 -18.57
C LEU A 47 -25.99 -4.49 -18.78
N LYS A 48 -26.38 -5.24 -17.76
CA LYS A 48 -26.46 -6.70 -17.78
C LYS A 48 -27.79 -7.16 -17.22
N GLU A 49 -28.40 -8.15 -17.85
CA GLU A 49 -29.61 -8.80 -17.37
C GLU A 49 -29.24 -10.25 -17.00
N HIS A 50 -29.53 -10.67 -15.77
CA HIS A 50 -29.15 -12.00 -15.26
C HIS A 50 -27.66 -12.38 -15.46
N GLY A 51 -26.77 -11.38 -15.48
CA GLY A 51 -25.32 -11.55 -15.67
C GLY A 51 -24.83 -11.43 -17.13
N GLU A 52 -25.75 -11.55 -18.09
CA GLU A 52 -25.50 -11.48 -19.53
C GLU A 52 -25.54 -10.03 -20.03
N LEU A 53 -24.77 -9.74 -21.08
CA LEU A 53 -24.67 -8.37 -21.63
C LEU A 53 -25.99 -7.95 -22.29
N ARG A 54 -26.58 -6.84 -21.81
CA ARG A 54 -27.84 -6.28 -22.33
C ARG A 54 -27.67 -4.95 -23.08
N GLY A 55 -26.56 -4.25 -22.82
CA GLY A 55 -26.16 -3.04 -23.53
C GLY A 55 -24.82 -2.53 -23.00
N CYS A 56 -23.97 -1.99 -23.87
CA CYS A 56 -22.70 -1.38 -23.46
C CYS A 56 -22.24 -0.34 -24.48
N ILE A 57 -22.43 0.92 -24.14
CA ILE A 57 -22.01 2.08 -24.92
C ILE A 57 -21.12 2.96 -24.05
N GLY A 58 -20.10 3.53 -24.68
CA GLY A 58 -19.22 4.48 -24.03
C GLY A 58 -18.46 5.34 -25.02
N THR A 59 -17.75 6.29 -24.45
CA THR A 59 -16.82 7.16 -25.18
C THR A 59 -15.40 6.87 -24.74
N LEU A 60 -14.46 7.18 -25.64
CA LEU A 60 -13.02 6.98 -25.40
C LEU A 60 -12.31 8.30 -25.11
N GLU A 61 -12.93 9.40 -25.52
CA GLU A 61 -12.56 10.75 -25.15
C GLU A 61 -13.82 11.45 -24.63
N PRO A 62 -13.71 12.34 -23.62
CA PRO A 62 -14.88 13.00 -23.03
C PRO A 62 -15.64 13.82 -24.08
N ALA A 63 -16.85 13.41 -24.42
CA ALA A 63 -17.72 14.08 -25.40
C ALA A 63 -18.62 15.13 -24.75
N GLU A 64 -18.82 15.04 -23.43
CA GLU A 64 -19.62 15.97 -22.65
C GLU A 64 -18.74 16.91 -21.78
N PRO A 65 -19.31 18.04 -21.30
CA PRO A 65 -18.63 18.96 -20.40
C PRO A 65 -18.37 18.39 -18.99
N SER A 66 -19.01 17.29 -18.61
CA SER A 66 -18.84 16.67 -17.30
C SER A 66 -19.14 15.17 -17.34
N LEU A 67 -18.57 14.42 -16.42
CA LEU A 67 -18.75 12.97 -16.29
C LEU A 67 -20.20 12.61 -15.98
N GLY A 68 -20.92 13.43 -15.21
CA GLY A 68 -22.34 13.20 -14.98
C GLY A 68 -23.17 13.24 -16.27
N ARG A 69 -22.89 14.22 -17.14
CA ARG A 69 -23.53 14.27 -18.45
C ARG A 69 -23.08 13.13 -19.37
N GLU A 70 -21.80 12.76 -19.30
CA GLU A 70 -21.24 11.63 -20.04
C GLU A 70 -21.94 10.32 -19.64
N ILE A 71 -22.10 10.07 -18.34
CA ILE A 71 -22.81 8.90 -17.81
C ILE A 71 -24.27 8.91 -18.26
N ALA A 72 -25.00 10.00 -18.09
CA ALA A 72 -26.41 10.07 -18.48
C ALA A 72 -26.60 9.79 -19.98
N ARG A 73 -25.75 10.37 -20.83
CA ARG A 73 -25.75 10.14 -22.28
C ARG A 73 -25.44 8.69 -22.64
N ASN A 74 -24.42 8.11 -22.02
CA ASN A 74 -24.01 6.73 -22.30
C ASN A 74 -25.02 5.73 -21.71
N ALA A 75 -25.65 6.02 -20.59
CA ALA A 75 -26.73 5.23 -20.01
C ALA A 75 -27.96 5.19 -20.94
N HIS A 76 -28.38 6.36 -21.45
CA HIS A 76 -29.43 6.44 -22.48
C HIS A 76 -29.08 5.59 -23.70
N SER A 77 -27.83 5.69 -24.16
CA SER A 77 -27.40 5.00 -25.37
C SER A 77 -27.31 3.49 -25.16
N SER A 78 -26.78 3.04 -24.01
CA SER A 78 -26.72 1.62 -23.64
C SER A 78 -28.12 1.00 -23.51
N ALA A 79 -29.11 1.75 -23.02
CA ALA A 79 -30.46 1.24 -22.85
C ALA A 79 -31.30 1.29 -24.14
N LEU A 80 -31.18 2.35 -24.94
CA LEU A 80 -32.15 2.63 -26.03
C LEU A 80 -31.54 2.71 -27.43
N ARG A 81 -30.20 2.75 -27.56
CA ARG A 81 -29.52 3.01 -28.85
C ARG A 81 -28.34 2.09 -29.12
N ASP A 82 -28.13 1.03 -28.34
CA ASP A 82 -27.09 0.05 -28.61
C ASP A 82 -27.52 -0.78 -29.84
N PRO A 83 -26.83 -0.69 -30.98
CA PRO A 83 -27.29 -1.33 -32.22
C PRO A 83 -27.28 -2.87 -32.16
N ARG A 84 -26.66 -3.46 -31.13
CA ARG A 84 -26.60 -4.91 -30.94
C ARG A 84 -27.85 -5.47 -30.27
N PHE A 85 -28.65 -4.63 -29.63
CA PHE A 85 -29.79 -5.05 -28.82
C PHE A 85 -31.04 -4.20 -29.12
N PRO A 86 -32.25 -4.77 -29.03
CA PRO A 86 -33.47 -3.96 -28.98
C PRO A 86 -33.46 -2.99 -27.79
N PRO A 87 -34.20 -1.87 -27.84
CA PRO A 87 -34.36 -0.98 -26.68
C PRO A 87 -34.83 -1.76 -25.44
N VAL A 88 -34.29 -1.44 -24.27
CA VAL A 88 -34.72 -1.97 -22.98
C VAL A 88 -36.19 -1.61 -22.72
N ALA A 89 -36.99 -2.59 -22.31
CA ALA A 89 -38.37 -2.39 -21.89
C ALA A 89 -38.47 -2.00 -20.40
N PRO A 90 -39.51 -1.26 -19.98
CA PRO A 90 -39.65 -0.81 -18.60
C PRO A 90 -39.69 -1.93 -17.55
N ASP A 91 -40.23 -3.10 -17.90
CA ASP A 91 -40.32 -4.28 -17.04
C ASP A 91 -38.98 -5.02 -16.86
N GLU A 92 -38.02 -4.82 -17.77
CA GLU A 92 -36.65 -5.35 -17.63
C GLU A 92 -35.86 -4.63 -16.52
N LEU A 93 -36.27 -3.41 -16.13
CA LEU A 93 -35.49 -2.51 -15.26
C LEU A 93 -35.09 -3.15 -13.92
N GLU A 94 -35.98 -3.93 -13.30
CA GLU A 94 -35.71 -4.59 -12.00
C GLU A 94 -34.68 -5.73 -12.11
N ALA A 95 -34.53 -6.32 -13.30
CA ALA A 95 -33.57 -7.38 -13.56
C ALA A 95 -32.19 -6.87 -14.01
N LEU A 96 -32.06 -5.55 -14.25
CA LEU A 96 -30.83 -4.95 -14.73
C LEU A 96 -29.80 -4.72 -13.62
N THR A 97 -28.59 -5.18 -13.91
CA THR A 97 -27.37 -4.79 -13.22
C THR A 97 -26.60 -3.78 -14.06
N CYS A 98 -25.97 -2.80 -13.40
CA CYS A 98 -25.19 -1.75 -14.07
C CYS A 98 -23.76 -1.68 -13.55
N SER A 99 -22.84 -1.39 -14.46
CA SER A 99 -21.50 -0.94 -14.13
C SER A 99 -21.08 0.23 -15.01
N VAL A 100 -20.28 1.13 -14.43
CA VAL A 100 -19.73 2.29 -15.13
C VAL A 100 -18.22 2.24 -15.05
N ASP A 101 -17.57 2.16 -16.21
CA ASP A 101 -16.13 2.16 -16.36
C ASP A 101 -15.68 3.57 -16.75
N VAL A 102 -15.01 4.29 -15.83
CA VAL A 102 -14.52 5.64 -16.07
C VAL A 102 -13.05 5.59 -16.48
N LEU A 103 -12.74 6.18 -17.63
CA LEU A 103 -11.43 6.08 -18.28
C LEU A 103 -10.49 7.22 -17.88
N SER A 104 -9.20 6.92 -17.76
CA SER A 104 -8.15 7.94 -17.80
C SER A 104 -7.94 8.45 -19.23
N PRO A 105 -7.29 9.62 -19.42
CA PRO A 105 -6.73 9.96 -20.72
C PRO A 105 -5.84 8.82 -21.23
N SER A 106 -5.91 8.52 -22.52
CA SER A 106 -5.09 7.48 -23.14
C SER A 106 -3.71 8.03 -23.51
N GLU A 107 -2.68 7.21 -23.35
CA GLU A 107 -1.28 7.55 -23.65
C GLU A 107 -0.68 6.56 -24.66
N PRO A 108 0.18 7.01 -25.59
CA PRO A 108 0.91 6.12 -26.49
C PRO A 108 1.79 5.14 -25.71
N CYS A 109 1.89 3.89 -26.18
CA CYS A 109 2.74 2.88 -25.56
C CYS A 109 3.25 1.86 -26.58
N THR A 110 4.06 0.90 -26.14
CA THR A 110 4.39 -0.31 -26.88
C THR A 110 3.69 -1.53 -26.25
N THR A 111 3.71 -2.68 -26.92
CA THR A 111 3.13 -3.91 -26.33
C THR A 111 3.88 -4.39 -25.09
N ALA A 112 5.17 -4.07 -24.95
CA ALA A 112 5.95 -4.37 -23.75
C ALA A 112 5.47 -3.60 -22.50
N ASP A 113 4.73 -2.51 -22.69
CA ASP A 113 4.24 -1.64 -21.63
C ASP A 113 2.83 -2.03 -21.14
N LEU A 114 2.25 -3.10 -21.69
CA LEU A 114 0.88 -3.53 -21.42
C LEU A 114 0.82 -4.64 -20.37
N ASP A 115 -0.24 -4.60 -19.58
CA ASP A 115 -0.66 -5.64 -18.64
C ASP A 115 -2.18 -5.77 -18.82
N PRO A 116 -2.69 -6.91 -19.32
CA PRO A 116 -4.11 -7.11 -19.62
C PRO A 116 -5.03 -6.92 -18.42
N HIS A 117 -4.51 -7.09 -17.20
CA HIS A 117 -5.28 -6.91 -15.98
C HIS A 117 -5.32 -5.46 -15.49
N VAL A 118 -4.46 -4.58 -16.02
CA VAL A 118 -4.30 -3.20 -15.56
C VAL A 118 -4.79 -2.20 -16.60
N TYR A 119 -4.36 -2.37 -17.85
CA TYR A 119 -4.59 -1.38 -18.89
C TYR A 119 -5.64 -1.83 -19.90
N GLY A 120 -6.56 -0.92 -20.23
CA GLY A 120 -7.30 -1.02 -21.47
C GLY A 120 -6.41 -0.60 -22.63
N VAL A 121 -6.66 -1.17 -23.80
CA VAL A 121 -5.89 -0.94 -25.02
C VAL A 121 -6.76 -0.29 -26.09
N ILE A 122 -6.18 0.65 -26.81
CA ILE A 122 -6.73 1.23 -28.03
C ILE A 122 -5.71 0.95 -29.14
N VAL A 123 -6.17 0.29 -30.20
CA VAL A 123 -5.37 0.11 -31.43
C VAL A 123 -5.95 0.96 -32.54
N GLU A 124 -5.10 1.69 -33.25
CA GLU A 124 -5.51 2.64 -34.29
C GLU A 124 -4.71 2.40 -35.58
N ALA A 125 -5.42 2.35 -36.72
CA ALA A 125 -4.79 2.32 -38.04
C ALA A 125 -5.61 3.17 -39.02
N GLY A 126 -5.21 4.43 -39.19
CA GLY A 126 -5.96 5.42 -39.96
C GLY A 126 -7.30 5.74 -39.29
N LEU A 127 -8.42 5.48 -39.97
CA LEU A 127 -9.77 5.70 -39.42
C LEU A 127 -10.31 4.50 -38.62
N ARG A 128 -9.61 3.35 -38.62
CA ARG A 128 -10.04 2.14 -37.91
C ARG A 128 -9.51 2.15 -36.50
N ARG A 129 -10.39 1.89 -35.54
CA ARG A 129 -10.04 1.84 -34.13
C ARG A 129 -10.73 0.70 -33.41
N GLY A 130 -9.97 0.00 -32.58
CA GLY A 130 -10.47 -1.06 -31.71
C GLY A 130 -10.11 -0.79 -30.28
N VAL A 131 -11.01 -1.14 -29.36
CA VAL A 131 -10.79 -0.99 -27.93
C VAL A 131 -11.14 -2.24 -27.17
N LEU A 132 -10.32 -2.50 -26.16
CA LEU A 132 -10.57 -3.52 -25.18
C LEU A 132 -10.28 -2.98 -23.77
N LEU A 133 -11.20 -3.23 -22.83
CA LEU A 133 -11.05 -2.86 -21.42
C LEU A 133 -10.13 -3.86 -20.70
N PRO A 134 -9.52 -3.49 -19.56
CA PRO A 134 -8.68 -4.40 -18.78
C PRO A 134 -9.49 -5.44 -18.01
N ALA A 135 -8.79 -6.47 -17.52
CA ALA A 135 -9.27 -7.48 -16.58
C ALA A 135 -10.55 -8.19 -17.05
N LEU A 136 -10.57 -8.57 -18.33
CA LEU A 136 -11.65 -9.37 -18.91
C LEU A 136 -11.36 -10.85 -18.70
N GLU A 137 -12.40 -11.61 -18.37
CA GLU A 137 -12.31 -13.05 -18.15
C GLU A 137 -11.79 -13.77 -19.40
N GLY A 138 -10.76 -14.60 -19.23
CA GLY A 138 -10.12 -15.36 -20.31
C GLY A 138 -9.09 -14.58 -21.13
N ILE A 139 -8.72 -13.35 -20.72
CA ILE A 139 -7.70 -12.53 -21.41
C ILE A 139 -6.54 -12.25 -20.45
N ASP A 140 -5.59 -13.18 -20.41
CA ASP A 140 -4.44 -13.14 -19.48
C ASP A 140 -3.12 -12.77 -20.17
N THR A 141 -3.11 -12.58 -21.50
CA THR A 141 -1.90 -12.23 -22.27
C THR A 141 -2.09 -10.94 -23.08
N VAL A 142 -0.99 -10.20 -23.24
CA VAL A 142 -0.97 -8.95 -24.03
C VAL A 142 -1.32 -9.23 -25.48
N GLU A 143 -0.81 -10.33 -26.03
CA GLU A 143 -1.08 -10.77 -27.40
C GLU A 143 -2.57 -10.98 -27.61
N ALA A 144 -3.22 -11.75 -26.73
CA ALA A 144 -4.66 -11.98 -26.81
C ALA A 144 -5.47 -10.67 -26.68
N GLN A 145 -5.06 -9.80 -25.77
CA GLN A 145 -5.70 -8.50 -25.56
C GLN A 145 -5.63 -7.62 -26.82
N VAL A 146 -4.46 -7.51 -27.42
CA VAL A 146 -4.22 -6.70 -28.61
C VAL A 146 -4.90 -7.32 -29.84
N ASP A 147 -4.83 -8.64 -30.01
CA ASP A 147 -5.46 -9.34 -31.14
C ASP A 147 -6.97 -9.15 -31.16
N ILE A 148 -7.63 -9.24 -30.00
CA ILE A 148 -9.07 -8.98 -29.89
C ILE A 148 -9.38 -7.50 -30.22
N ALA A 149 -8.53 -6.56 -29.79
CA ALA A 149 -8.70 -5.16 -30.14
C ALA A 149 -8.54 -4.94 -31.66
N LEU A 150 -7.56 -5.58 -32.30
CA LEU A 150 -7.35 -5.50 -33.76
C LEU A 150 -8.52 -6.11 -34.53
N GLN A 151 -9.05 -7.25 -34.09
CA GLN A 151 -10.24 -7.88 -34.66
C GLN A 151 -11.45 -6.95 -34.59
N LYS A 152 -11.69 -6.30 -33.44
CA LYS A 152 -12.76 -5.31 -33.28
C LYS A 152 -12.59 -4.10 -34.18
N ALA A 153 -11.35 -3.72 -34.49
CA ALA A 153 -11.03 -2.62 -35.40
C ALA A 153 -11.13 -3.02 -36.89
N GLY A 154 -11.22 -4.32 -37.21
CA GLY A 154 -11.04 -4.82 -38.57
C GLY A 154 -9.63 -4.56 -39.13
N ILE A 155 -8.60 -4.62 -38.28
CA ILE A 155 -7.18 -4.46 -38.68
C ILE A 155 -6.58 -5.84 -38.91
N ALA A 156 -5.95 -6.04 -40.07
CA ALA A 156 -5.42 -7.35 -40.46
C ALA A 156 -4.09 -7.67 -39.75
N PRO A 157 -3.80 -8.95 -39.46
CA PRO A 157 -2.50 -9.37 -38.93
C PRO A 157 -1.34 -8.91 -39.81
N GLY A 158 -0.33 -8.26 -39.22
CA GLY A 158 0.85 -7.73 -39.93
C GLY A 158 0.71 -6.32 -40.50
N GLN A 159 -0.48 -5.71 -40.43
CA GLN A 159 -0.64 -4.30 -40.76
C GLN A 159 -0.04 -3.43 -39.63
N SER A 160 0.59 -2.31 -39.97
CA SER A 160 1.07 -1.35 -38.97
C SER A 160 -0.12 -0.65 -38.28
N TYR A 161 -0.01 -0.47 -36.97
CA TYR A 161 -0.98 0.20 -36.10
C TYR A 161 -0.26 0.92 -34.95
N ASP A 162 -0.90 1.95 -34.42
CA ASP A 162 -0.52 2.59 -33.17
C ASP A 162 -1.25 1.94 -32.00
N VAL A 163 -0.59 1.85 -30.84
CA VAL A 163 -1.21 1.35 -29.61
C VAL A 163 -1.14 2.41 -28.52
N ARG A 164 -2.27 2.59 -27.84
CA ARG A 164 -2.41 3.46 -26.68
C ARG A 164 -2.99 2.66 -25.53
N ARG A 165 -2.60 3.00 -24.32
CA ARG A 165 -3.14 2.41 -23.09
C ARG A 165 -3.90 3.43 -22.26
N PHE A 166 -4.84 2.95 -21.46
CA PHE A 166 -5.57 3.77 -20.50
C PHE A 166 -5.94 2.93 -19.27
N LEU A 167 -6.19 3.60 -18.16
CA LEU A 167 -6.67 2.98 -16.93
C LEU A 167 -8.20 3.07 -16.86
N VAL A 168 -8.79 2.10 -16.17
CA VAL A 168 -10.24 2.04 -15.94
C VAL A 168 -10.51 1.99 -14.44
N THR A 169 -11.39 2.87 -13.98
CA THR A 169 -12.03 2.74 -12.66
C THR A 169 -13.45 2.22 -12.85
N ARG A 170 -13.70 0.98 -12.44
CA ARG A 170 -15.01 0.32 -12.53
C ARG A 170 -15.84 0.58 -11.28
N TYR A 171 -17.04 1.11 -11.47
CA TYR A 171 -18.07 1.27 -10.44
C TYR A 171 -19.18 0.26 -10.71
N ARG A 172 -19.59 -0.50 -9.70
CA ARG A 172 -20.75 -1.39 -9.71
C ARG A 172 -21.88 -0.80 -8.87
N GLN A 173 -23.10 -1.31 -9.06
CA GLN A 173 -24.23 -0.96 -8.20
C GLN A 173 -23.88 -1.08 -6.71
N GLY A 174 -24.26 -0.07 -5.93
CA GLY A 174 -23.97 0.00 -4.50
C GLY A 174 -22.54 0.43 -4.14
N ASP A 175 -21.65 0.62 -5.12
CA ASP A 175 -20.36 1.28 -4.87
C ASP A 175 -20.62 2.77 -4.57
N PRO A 176 -20.10 3.33 -3.45
CA PRO A 176 -20.27 4.76 -3.18
C PRO A 176 -19.61 5.61 -4.28
N CYS A 177 -20.03 6.87 -4.46
CA CYS A 177 -19.19 7.83 -5.20
C CYS A 177 -17.85 7.89 -4.47
N ARG A 178 -16.81 7.27 -5.04
CA ARG A 178 -15.46 7.57 -4.61
C ARG A 178 -15.22 9.03 -4.97
N ARG A 179 -15.17 9.91 -3.97
CA ARG A 179 -14.77 11.31 -4.12
C ARG A 179 -13.55 11.36 -5.01
N ARG A 180 -13.73 11.97 -6.18
CA ARG A 180 -12.62 12.21 -7.11
C ARG A 180 -12.87 13.55 -7.81
N SER A 181 -12.61 14.62 -7.08
CA SER A 181 -12.64 16.01 -7.56
C SER A 181 -11.53 16.29 -8.58
N GLY A 182 -11.84 17.01 -9.65
CA GLY A 182 -10.88 17.70 -10.54
C GLY A 182 -11.51 19.01 -11.06
N PRO A 183 -10.87 19.84 -11.90
CA PRO A 183 -9.57 19.69 -12.57
C PRO A 183 -8.61 20.88 -12.40
N GLY A 184 -7.31 20.63 -12.59
CA GLY A 184 -6.24 21.64 -12.58
C GLY A 184 -5.29 21.46 -11.40
N SER A 185 -4.11 20.89 -11.67
CA SER A 185 -2.95 20.83 -10.75
C SER A 185 -3.29 20.55 -9.26
N SER A 186 -3.94 19.44 -8.93
CA SER A 186 -4.25 19.12 -7.51
C SER A 186 -4.64 17.66 -7.27
N TRP A 187 -3.93 16.71 -7.88
CA TRP A 187 -4.04 15.28 -7.55
C TRP A 187 -3.75 14.98 -6.05
N MET A 188 -3.30 15.97 -5.26
CA MET A 188 -2.95 15.92 -3.83
C MET A 188 -4.13 16.07 -2.85
N ALA A 189 -5.28 16.63 -3.24
CA ALA A 189 -6.23 17.19 -2.26
C ALA A 189 -7.26 16.20 -1.66
N ASP A 190 -7.52 15.05 -2.30
CA ASP A 190 -8.51 14.03 -1.87
C ASP A 190 -7.85 12.66 -1.56
N ALA A 191 -6.53 12.53 -1.72
CA ALA A 191 -5.81 11.37 -1.20
C ALA A 191 -5.90 11.38 0.33
N PRO A 192 -6.02 10.22 1.01
CA PRO A 192 -5.76 10.18 2.44
C PRO A 192 -4.42 10.86 2.65
N PRO A 193 -4.30 11.81 3.59
CA PRO A 193 -3.07 12.58 3.78
C PRO A 193 -1.88 11.66 4.04
N VAL A 194 -2.15 10.41 4.43
CA VAL A 194 -1.16 9.36 4.66
C VAL A 194 -1.54 8.08 3.92
N VAL A 195 -0.63 7.57 3.10
CA VAL A 195 -0.70 6.23 2.50
C VAL A 195 0.38 5.36 3.13
N ALA A 196 0.00 4.21 3.68
CA ALA A 196 0.94 3.32 4.34
C ALA A 196 1.19 2.06 3.52
N LEU A 197 2.46 1.68 3.39
CA LEU A 197 2.91 0.45 2.75
C LEU A 197 3.55 -0.47 3.80
N PHE A 198 2.98 -1.65 3.95
CA PHE A 198 3.56 -2.75 4.72
C PHE A 198 4.07 -3.84 3.78
N GLY A 199 5.24 -4.38 4.06
CA GLY A 199 5.79 -5.48 3.25
C GLY A 199 7.02 -6.10 3.86
N ALA A 200 7.20 -7.40 3.64
CA ALA A 200 8.42 -8.09 4.04
C ALA A 200 9.64 -7.50 3.33
N THR A 201 10.81 -7.66 3.94
CA THR A 201 12.08 -7.29 3.31
C THR A 201 12.25 -8.03 1.98
N ALA A 202 12.93 -7.38 1.03
CA ALA A 202 13.15 -7.85 -0.34
C ALA A 202 11.90 -7.97 -1.26
N LEU A 203 10.72 -7.48 -0.85
CA LEU A 203 9.54 -7.38 -1.71
C LEU A 203 9.48 -6.15 -2.64
N GLY A 204 10.52 -5.32 -2.66
CA GLY A 204 10.52 -4.08 -3.46
C GLY A 204 9.68 -2.96 -2.84
N LYS A 205 9.36 -3.04 -1.54
CA LYS A 205 8.54 -2.03 -0.83
C LYS A 205 9.08 -0.61 -1.01
N SER A 206 10.40 -0.43 -0.87
CA SER A 206 11.03 0.88 -0.98
C SER A 206 10.98 1.43 -2.40
N ASP A 207 11.10 0.56 -3.40
CA ASP A 207 10.94 0.94 -4.81
C ASP A 207 9.48 1.35 -5.10
N VAL A 208 8.51 0.58 -4.60
CA VAL A 208 7.08 0.92 -4.72
C VAL A 208 6.76 2.23 -3.98
N ALA A 209 7.35 2.46 -2.81
CA ALA A 209 7.19 3.70 -2.05
C ALA A 209 7.76 4.90 -2.82
N LEU A 210 8.90 4.72 -3.49
CA LEU A 210 9.53 5.75 -4.32
C LEU A 210 8.69 6.11 -5.54
N GLU A 211 8.17 5.11 -6.27
CA GLU A 211 7.27 5.35 -7.39
C GLU A 211 5.96 6.02 -6.94
N LEU A 212 5.39 5.54 -5.84
CA LEU A 212 4.17 6.11 -5.27
C LEU A 212 4.38 7.55 -4.80
N SER A 213 5.54 7.84 -4.20
CA SER A 213 5.95 9.21 -3.83
C SER A 213 6.02 10.13 -5.04
N GLY A 214 6.57 9.67 -6.17
CA GLY A 214 6.58 10.45 -7.41
C GLY A 214 5.19 10.73 -7.96
N LEU A 215 4.31 9.71 -7.98
CA LEU A 215 2.93 9.83 -8.46
C LEU A 215 2.06 10.72 -7.55
N LEU A 216 2.31 10.67 -6.24
CA LEU A 216 1.63 11.46 -5.21
C LEU A 216 2.42 12.69 -4.77
N GLY A 217 3.51 13.08 -5.44
CA GLY A 217 4.43 14.14 -4.98
C GLY A 217 4.59 14.22 -3.45
N ALA A 218 4.67 13.04 -2.83
CA ALA A 218 4.54 12.83 -1.40
C ALA A 218 5.90 12.64 -0.79
N ASP A 219 6.06 13.06 0.47
CA ASP A 219 7.28 12.75 1.22
C ASP A 219 7.19 11.33 1.77
N ILE A 220 8.32 10.64 1.86
CA ILE A 220 8.40 9.27 2.38
C ILE A 220 8.83 9.31 3.84
N VAL A 221 8.04 8.70 4.72
CA VAL A 221 8.37 8.49 6.14
C VAL A 221 8.68 7.01 6.35
N VAL A 222 9.92 6.69 6.72
CA VAL A 222 10.36 5.31 6.89
C VAL A 222 10.04 4.83 8.31
N ALA A 223 9.16 3.84 8.44
CA ALA A 223 8.79 3.14 9.66
C ALA A 223 9.66 1.88 9.89
N ASP A 224 10.96 2.08 10.08
CA ASP A 224 11.93 1.00 10.35
C ASP A 224 12.84 1.33 11.55
N SER A 225 13.02 0.36 12.43
CA SER A 225 13.79 0.51 13.66
C SER A 225 15.30 0.64 13.45
N MET A 226 15.82 0.17 12.31
CA MET A 226 17.25 0.07 12.04
C MET A 226 17.73 1.17 11.08
N GLN A 227 16.89 1.63 10.15
CA GLN A 227 17.27 2.70 9.19
C GLN A 227 17.45 4.09 9.84
N VAL A 228 17.16 4.22 11.12
CA VAL A 228 17.37 5.45 11.90
C VAL A 228 18.85 5.79 12.11
N TYR A 229 19.77 4.83 11.99
CA TYR A 229 21.19 5.03 12.33
C TYR A 229 22.02 5.54 11.15
N ALA A 230 22.57 6.76 11.25
CA ALA A 230 23.28 7.44 10.17
C ALA A 230 24.54 6.70 9.67
N GLY A 231 25.24 6.01 10.57
CA GLY A 231 26.48 5.29 10.28
C GLY A 231 26.28 3.86 9.74
N LEU A 232 25.06 3.46 9.40
CA LEU A 232 24.73 2.10 8.97
C LEU A 232 23.87 2.04 7.67
N PRO A 233 24.14 2.84 6.61
CA PRO A 233 23.28 2.88 5.43
C PRO A 233 23.17 1.55 4.66
N ILE A 234 24.24 0.77 4.54
CA ILE A 234 24.31 -0.46 3.75
C ILE A 234 23.62 -1.60 4.49
N VAL A 235 24.03 -1.94 5.72
CA VAL A 235 23.46 -3.09 6.44
C VAL A 235 21.99 -2.91 6.81
N THR A 236 21.52 -1.67 6.88
CA THR A 236 20.10 -1.36 7.14
C THR A 236 19.30 -1.06 5.87
N ASN A 237 19.95 -1.04 4.71
CA ASN A 237 19.36 -0.76 3.40
C ASN A 237 18.60 0.58 3.38
N GLN A 238 19.29 1.63 3.79
CA GLN A 238 18.77 2.99 3.66
C GLN A 238 18.66 3.36 2.17
N PRO A 239 17.81 4.35 1.83
CA PRO A 239 17.73 4.90 0.48
C PRO A 239 19.10 5.35 -0.02
N ASP A 240 19.43 4.97 -1.25
CA ASP A 240 20.68 5.36 -1.88
C ASP A 240 20.62 6.79 -2.45
N ALA A 241 21.74 7.26 -3.00
CA ALA A 241 21.83 8.61 -3.54
C ALA A 241 20.85 8.87 -4.70
N GLU A 242 20.44 7.85 -5.45
CA GLU A 242 19.44 7.99 -6.51
C GLU A 242 18.04 8.19 -5.94
N SER A 243 17.67 7.36 -4.97
CA SER A 243 16.40 7.45 -4.26
C SER A 243 16.25 8.81 -3.57
N LEU A 244 17.30 9.29 -2.90
CA LEU A 244 17.33 10.60 -2.22
C LEU A 244 17.22 11.79 -3.19
N ARG A 245 17.64 11.63 -4.45
CA ARG A 245 17.41 12.66 -5.49
C ARG A 245 15.98 12.69 -5.99
N ARG A 246 15.31 11.52 -6.00
CA ARG A 246 13.97 11.34 -6.55
C ARG A 246 12.86 11.65 -5.54
N ALA A 247 13.09 11.43 -4.25
CA ALA A 247 12.11 11.71 -3.19
C ALA A 247 12.77 12.21 -1.90
N ARG A 248 11.99 12.94 -1.09
CA ARG A 248 12.39 13.33 0.26
C ARG A 248 12.04 12.22 1.23
N TYR A 249 13.05 11.70 1.91
CA TYR A 249 12.92 10.70 2.96
C TYR A 249 13.03 11.32 4.35
N HIS A 250 12.22 10.84 5.29
CA HIS A 250 12.22 11.23 6.69
C HIS A 250 12.42 10.02 7.59
N LEU A 251 12.93 10.28 8.80
CA LEU A 251 13.26 9.28 9.82
C LEU A 251 14.33 8.26 9.42
N VAL A 252 15.16 8.62 8.45
CA VAL A 252 16.35 7.85 8.04
C VAL A 252 17.60 8.56 8.57
N GLY A 253 18.54 7.78 9.11
CA GLY A 253 19.90 8.25 9.41
C GLY A 253 20.00 9.48 10.32
N TRP A 254 19.11 9.61 11.31
CA TRP A 254 19.07 10.77 12.20
C TRP A 254 19.71 10.53 13.57
N ALA A 255 20.01 9.28 13.93
CA ALA A 255 20.64 8.89 15.18
C ALA A 255 22.04 8.33 14.96
N ALA A 256 22.92 8.48 15.93
CA ALA A 256 24.22 7.82 15.92
C ALA A 256 24.05 6.34 16.28
N PRO A 257 24.87 5.41 15.74
CA PRO A 257 24.83 4.00 16.14
C PRO A 257 25.07 3.75 17.64
N GLN A 258 25.58 4.74 18.36
CA GLN A 258 25.82 4.75 19.81
C GLN A 258 24.57 5.15 20.61
N ASP A 259 23.56 5.74 19.96
CA ASP A 259 22.33 6.19 20.60
C ASP A 259 21.38 5.01 20.84
N GLU A 260 20.83 4.94 22.05
CA GLU A 260 19.76 3.99 22.38
C GLU A 260 18.43 4.62 21.99
N LEU A 261 17.57 3.87 21.28
CA LEU A 261 16.29 4.39 20.79
C LEU A 261 15.11 3.52 21.20
N THR A 262 14.01 4.17 21.56
CA THR A 262 12.75 3.52 21.87
C THR A 262 11.72 3.73 20.76
N VAL A 263 10.74 2.82 20.69
CA VAL A 263 9.60 2.97 19.79
C VAL A 263 8.74 4.20 20.14
N ALA A 264 8.75 4.64 21.41
CA ALA A 264 8.02 5.82 21.84
C ALA A 264 8.65 7.12 21.30
N GLU A 265 9.97 7.25 21.40
CA GLU A 265 10.70 8.38 20.80
C GLU A 265 10.56 8.39 19.28
N PHE A 266 10.63 7.21 18.66
CA PHE A 266 10.41 7.06 17.23
C PHE A 266 9.00 7.52 16.82
N ALA A 267 7.97 7.08 17.54
CA ALA A 267 6.58 7.45 17.28
C ALA A 267 6.35 8.95 17.42
N ALA A 268 6.84 9.56 18.52
CA ALA A 268 6.73 11.00 18.73
C ALA A 268 7.36 11.79 17.57
N ARG A 269 8.58 11.42 17.17
CA ARG A 269 9.26 12.08 16.05
C ARG A 269 8.55 11.86 14.72
N ALA A 270 7.98 10.67 14.50
CA ALA A 270 7.18 10.39 13.32
C ALA A 270 5.91 11.22 13.28
N HIS A 271 5.24 11.40 14.42
CA HIS A 271 4.05 12.23 14.53
C HIS A 271 4.37 13.69 14.23
N ASP A 272 5.44 14.25 14.78
CA ASP A 272 5.85 15.64 14.49
C ASP A 272 6.10 15.86 12.98
N VAL A 273 6.76 14.91 12.32
CA VAL A 273 7.03 14.97 10.89
C VAL A 273 5.74 14.87 10.08
N ILE A 274 4.90 13.88 10.36
CA ILE A 274 3.67 13.65 9.61
C ILE A 274 2.68 14.79 9.83
N ASP A 275 2.47 15.22 11.08
CA ASP A 275 1.58 16.34 11.42
C ASP A 275 2.04 17.64 10.72
N GLY A 276 3.35 17.89 10.67
CA GLY A 276 3.91 19.03 9.94
C GLY A 276 3.69 18.96 8.42
N LEU A 277 3.88 17.79 7.82
CA LEU A 277 3.67 17.59 6.38
C LEU A 277 2.19 17.70 6.00
N VAL A 278 1.33 17.01 6.74
CA VAL A 278 -0.12 17.00 6.53
C VAL A 278 -0.72 18.37 6.79
N GLY A 279 -0.29 19.07 7.84
CA GLY A 279 -0.71 20.45 8.12
C GLY A 279 -0.30 21.45 7.03
N ALA A 280 0.77 21.16 6.29
CA ALA A 280 1.19 21.92 5.11
C ALA A 280 0.49 21.47 3.82
N GLY A 281 -0.49 20.56 3.89
CA GLY A 281 -1.18 20.01 2.72
C GLY A 281 -0.33 19.08 1.85
N ARG A 282 0.76 18.53 2.40
CA ARG A 282 1.67 17.62 1.69
C ARG A 282 1.29 16.17 2.00
N PRO A 283 0.98 15.34 0.99
CA PRO A 283 0.71 13.93 1.19
C PRO A 283 1.96 13.20 1.66
N VAL A 284 1.75 12.11 2.39
CA VAL A 284 2.81 11.31 3.00
C VAL A 284 2.67 9.85 2.61
N VAL A 285 3.77 9.23 2.21
CA VAL A 285 3.89 7.78 2.06
C VAL A 285 4.67 7.23 3.25
N VAL A 286 4.04 6.44 4.11
CA VAL A 286 4.72 5.74 5.21
C VAL A 286 5.10 4.35 4.74
N GLU A 287 6.38 3.98 4.73
CA GLU A 287 6.80 2.62 4.39
C GLU A 287 7.42 1.87 5.58
N GLY A 288 7.04 0.61 5.81
CA GLY A 288 7.56 -0.14 6.95
C GLY A 288 7.51 -1.65 6.79
N GLY A 289 8.52 -2.34 7.30
CA GLY A 289 8.52 -3.79 7.44
C GLY A 289 8.23 -4.27 8.86
N SER A 290 8.32 -3.39 9.86
CA SER A 290 8.09 -3.73 11.26
C SER A 290 6.67 -3.39 11.67
N GLY A 291 5.86 -4.41 11.97
CA GLY A 291 4.44 -4.21 12.30
C GLY A 291 4.24 -3.31 13.53
N LEU A 292 5.12 -3.41 14.53
CA LEU A 292 5.08 -2.54 15.72
C LEU A 292 5.39 -1.09 15.38
N TYR A 293 6.44 -0.83 14.59
CA TYR A 293 6.84 0.55 14.26
C TYR A 293 5.84 1.20 13.31
N LEU A 294 5.34 0.46 12.31
CA LEU A 294 4.30 0.98 11.43
C LEU A 294 3.03 1.34 12.22
N ARG A 295 2.62 0.49 13.18
CA ARG A 295 1.48 0.80 14.07
C ARG A 295 1.75 1.99 14.98
N ALA A 296 2.96 2.08 15.53
CA ALA A 296 3.40 3.21 16.36
C ALA A 296 3.37 4.54 15.61
N VAL A 297 3.61 4.52 14.29
CA VAL A 297 3.52 5.70 13.43
C VAL A 297 2.08 6.03 13.09
N LEU A 298 1.24 5.03 12.79
CA LEU A 298 -0.10 5.25 12.24
C LEU A 298 -1.20 5.41 13.29
N GLY A 299 -0.91 5.17 14.57
CA GLY A 299 -1.88 5.19 15.65
C GLY A 299 -1.30 5.68 16.97
N ASP A 300 -2.17 6.09 17.88
CA ASP A 300 -1.78 6.53 19.22
C ASP A 300 -1.56 5.31 20.13
N LEU A 301 -0.36 4.76 20.08
CA LEU A 301 0.03 3.66 20.97
C LEU A 301 0.41 4.19 22.36
N GLY A 302 -0.25 3.68 23.39
CA GLY A 302 0.14 3.88 24.78
C GLY A 302 1.41 3.10 25.13
N PHE A 303 2.57 3.74 24.99
CA PHE A 303 3.82 3.22 25.54
C PHE A 303 3.86 3.65 27.01
N GLY A 304 3.57 2.73 27.94
CA GLY A 304 3.64 3.00 29.38
C GLY A 304 4.99 3.62 29.80
N GLY A 305 5.08 4.08 31.05
CA GLY A 305 6.11 4.97 31.58
C GLY A 305 7.56 4.83 31.05
N ALA A 306 8.31 5.93 31.16
CA ALA A 306 9.66 6.06 30.65
C ALA A 306 10.57 4.89 31.09
N PRO A 307 11.44 4.39 30.19
CA PRO A 307 12.37 3.31 30.50
C PRO A 307 13.28 3.67 31.70
N ASP A 308 13.32 2.81 32.73
CA ASP A 308 14.24 2.95 33.87
C ASP A 308 15.36 1.90 33.73
N GLU A 309 16.53 2.37 33.32
CA GLU A 309 17.68 1.52 33.00
C GLU A 309 18.23 0.76 34.22
N ALA A 310 18.19 1.36 35.41
CA ALA A 310 18.67 0.70 36.62
C ALA A 310 17.72 -0.44 37.02
N ARG A 311 16.42 -0.18 36.93
CA ARG A 311 15.37 -1.16 37.20
C ARG A 311 15.37 -2.31 36.20
N ARG A 312 15.48 -2.00 34.91
CA ARG A 312 15.55 -3.03 33.86
C ARG A 312 16.73 -3.97 34.09
N ARG A 313 17.93 -3.43 34.35
CA ARG A 313 19.12 -4.24 34.63
C ARG A 313 18.94 -5.13 35.87
N ALA A 314 18.30 -4.61 36.92
CA ALA A 314 17.99 -5.42 38.10
C ALA A 314 17.02 -6.59 37.78
N LEU A 315 15.98 -6.33 36.98
CA LEU A 315 15.02 -7.35 36.54
C LEU A 315 15.65 -8.38 35.59
N GLU A 316 16.50 -7.95 34.65
CA GLU A 316 17.25 -8.84 33.75
C GLU A 316 18.19 -9.76 34.54
N ALA A 317 18.95 -9.22 35.50
CA ALA A 317 19.82 -10.02 36.37
C ALA A 317 19.04 -10.99 37.28
N ARG A 318 17.78 -10.69 37.60
CA ARG A 318 16.89 -11.64 38.30
C ARG A 318 16.35 -12.71 37.34
N TRP A 319 15.98 -12.33 36.11
CA TRP A 319 15.52 -13.27 35.08
C TRP A 319 16.57 -14.34 34.77
N GLU A 320 17.84 -13.97 34.70
CA GLU A 320 18.93 -14.93 34.43
C GLU A 320 19.11 -15.95 35.56
N ARG A 321 18.83 -15.58 36.81
CA ARG A 321 18.99 -16.45 37.98
C ARG A 321 17.75 -17.27 38.29
N ALA A 322 16.56 -16.67 38.18
CA ALA A 322 15.30 -17.24 38.63
C ALA A 322 14.12 -16.78 37.73
N PRO A 323 14.02 -17.28 36.50
CA PRO A 323 12.96 -16.87 35.58
C PRO A 323 11.57 -17.28 36.08
N ASP A 324 11.44 -18.46 36.68
CA ASP A 324 10.16 -18.96 37.21
C ASP A 324 9.61 -18.09 38.34
N GLU A 325 10.49 -17.54 39.19
CA GLU A 325 10.10 -16.61 40.25
C GLU A 325 9.54 -15.31 39.69
N LEU A 326 10.16 -14.76 38.64
CA LEU A 326 9.67 -13.55 37.96
C LEU A 326 8.33 -13.79 37.28
N VAL A 327 8.14 -14.97 36.68
CA VAL A 327 6.86 -15.35 36.08
C VAL A 327 5.77 -15.48 37.16
N ALA A 328 6.09 -16.12 38.30
CA ALA A 328 5.17 -16.24 39.43
C ALA A 328 4.84 -14.87 40.04
N GLU A 329 5.82 -13.96 40.13
CA GLU A 329 5.63 -12.58 40.54
C GLU A 329 4.66 -11.84 39.60
N LEU A 330 4.88 -11.92 38.29
CA LEU A 330 4.02 -11.27 37.30
C LEU A 330 2.59 -11.79 37.37
N ARG A 331 2.40 -13.12 37.48
CA ARG A 331 1.07 -13.74 37.63
C ARG A 331 0.34 -13.27 38.89
N ARG A 332 1.06 -13.09 40.00
CA ARG A 332 0.49 -12.67 41.28
C ARG A 332 0.15 -11.18 41.31
N ARG A 333 1.01 -10.33 40.73
CA ARG A 333 0.82 -8.86 40.74
C ARG A 333 -0.16 -8.39 39.68
N ALA A 334 -0.18 -9.02 38.51
CA ALA A 334 -1.00 -8.61 37.38
C ALA A 334 -1.43 -9.82 36.53
N PRO A 335 -2.40 -10.63 37.00
CA PRO A 335 -2.83 -11.85 36.32
C PRO A 335 -3.28 -11.60 34.87
N ASP A 336 -3.98 -10.50 34.61
CA ASP A 336 -4.43 -10.13 33.26
C ASP A 336 -3.25 -9.81 32.32
N VAL A 337 -2.20 -9.16 32.85
CA VAL A 337 -0.97 -8.86 32.10
C VAL A 337 -0.20 -10.16 31.83
N ALA A 338 -0.12 -11.06 32.80
CA ALA A 338 0.53 -12.35 32.65
C ALA A 338 -0.16 -13.21 31.58
N ALA A 339 -1.50 -13.22 31.55
CA ALA A 339 -2.29 -14.01 30.60
C ALA A 339 -2.04 -13.63 29.12
N ARG A 340 -1.76 -12.34 28.85
CA ARG A 340 -1.47 -11.81 27.51
C ARG A 340 0.01 -11.73 27.15
N THR A 341 0.91 -12.10 28.08
CA THR A 341 2.37 -12.02 27.90
C THR A 341 2.94 -13.39 27.55
N ASP A 342 3.87 -13.46 26.59
CA ASP A 342 4.65 -14.69 26.36
C ASP A 342 5.67 -14.85 27.48
N LEU A 343 5.30 -15.66 28.49
CA LEU A 343 6.05 -15.84 29.72
C LEU A 343 7.40 -16.56 29.52
N ARG A 344 7.64 -17.14 28.34
CA ARG A 344 8.95 -17.71 27.98
C ARG A 344 9.92 -16.65 27.49
N ASN A 345 9.43 -15.46 27.17
CA ASN A 345 10.22 -14.36 26.65
C ASN A 345 10.58 -13.40 27.77
N GLY A 346 11.81 -13.53 28.30
CA GLY A 346 12.30 -12.71 29.40
C GLY A 346 12.18 -11.22 29.17
N ARG A 347 12.41 -10.73 27.94
CA ARG A 347 12.24 -9.30 27.61
C ARG A 347 10.81 -8.82 27.80
N ARG A 348 9.81 -9.66 27.49
CA ARG A 348 8.40 -9.31 27.68
C ARG A 348 8.00 -9.35 29.14
N VAL A 349 8.49 -10.33 29.90
CA VAL A 349 8.25 -10.42 31.35
C VAL A 349 8.89 -9.25 32.09
N VAL A 350 10.15 -8.94 31.80
CA VAL A 350 10.87 -7.79 32.36
C VAL A 350 10.13 -6.49 32.03
N ARG A 351 9.71 -6.25 30.78
CA ARG A 351 8.95 -5.04 30.42
C ARG A 351 7.60 -4.95 31.11
N ALA A 352 6.91 -6.08 31.27
CA ALA A 352 5.63 -6.13 31.99
C ALA A 352 5.81 -5.75 33.46
N LEU A 353 6.80 -6.31 34.15
CA LEU A 353 7.14 -5.97 35.53
C LEU A 353 7.63 -4.52 35.68
N GLU A 354 8.50 -4.06 34.77
CA GLU A 354 8.98 -2.68 34.71
C GLU A 354 7.81 -1.68 34.60
N SER A 355 6.82 -2.00 33.76
CA SER A 355 5.64 -1.16 33.54
C SER A 355 4.68 -1.14 34.74
N LEU A 356 4.65 -2.18 35.58
CA LEU A 356 3.83 -2.22 36.80
C LEU A 356 4.42 -1.38 37.94
N GLU A 357 5.72 -1.11 37.90
CA GLU A 357 6.44 -0.37 38.94
C GLU A 357 6.59 1.12 38.60
N ALA A 358 6.41 1.51 37.34
CA ALA A 358 6.34 2.91 36.95
C ALA A 358 4.92 3.41 37.26
N ALA A 359 4.76 4.34 38.20
CA ALA A 359 3.45 4.84 38.61
C ALA A 359 2.63 5.33 37.40
N GLY A 360 1.60 4.57 37.02
CA GLY A 360 0.75 4.85 35.86
C GLY A 360 0.07 3.58 35.37
N GLU A 361 -1.09 3.71 34.72
CA GLU A 361 -1.83 2.58 34.17
C GLU A 361 -0.91 1.67 33.31
N PRO A 362 -1.10 0.34 33.36
CA PRO A 362 -0.32 -0.57 32.52
C PRO A 362 -0.42 -0.14 31.06
N ALA A 363 0.71 -0.09 30.35
CA ALA A 363 0.71 0.10 28.89
C ALA A 363 -0.40 -0.76 28.29
N GLN A 364 -1.33 -0.15 27.55
CA GLN A 364 -2.46 -0.85 26.93
C GLN A 364 -1.92 -1.85 25.90
N THR A 365 -1.47 -3.02 26.35
CA THR A 365 -1.00 -4.09 25.47
C THR A 365 -2.16 -4.78 24.75
N GLY A 366 -3.40 -4.49 25.16
CA GLY A 366 -4.63 -5.02 24.57
C GLY A 366 -5.13 -4.26 23.34
N GLU A 367 -4.78 -2.98 23.19
CA GLU A 367 -5.23 -2.12 22.08
C GLU A 367 -4.12 -1.81 21.06
N LEU A 368 -3.09 -2.65 20.97
CA LEU A 368 -2.15 -2.63 19.83
C LEU A 368 -2.86 -2.75 18.46
N TRP A 369 -4.16 -3.09 18.47
CA TRP A 369 -5.01 -3.40 17.34
C TRP A 369 -6.36 -2.65 17.39
N SER A 370 -6.37 -1.37 17.76
CA SER A 370 -7.54 -0.53 17.49
C SER A 370 -7.65 -0.26 15.97
N SER A 371 -8.88 -0.18 15.46
CA SER A 371 -9.19 0.18 14.07
C SER A 371 -9.15 1.70 13.82
N ARG A 372 -8.95 2.49 14.88
CA ARG A 372 -8.85 3.96 14.81
C ARG A 372 -7.38 4.36 14.73
N GLY A 373 -6.93 4.70 13.52
CA GLY A 373 -5.63 5.32 13.31
C GLY A 373 -5.62 6.80 13.74
N ARG A 374 -4.43 7.33 14.00
CA ARG A 374 -4.18 8.76 14.25
C ARG A 374 -4.47 9.59 13.00
N TYR A 375 -4.15 9.02 11.84
CA TYR A 375 -4.37 9.63 10.53
C TYR A 375 -5.54 8.95 9.82
N GLY A 376 -6.28 9.71 9.01
CA GLY A 376 -7.18 9.17 7.99
C GLY A 376 -6.37 8.51 6.87
N HIS A 377 -5.72 7.40 7.18
CA HIS A 377 -4.74 6.73 6.33
C HIS A 377 -5.34 5.51 5.64
N ARG A 378 -4.70 5.08 4.54
CA ARG A 378 -4.99 3.82 3.89
C ARG A 378 -3.77 2.92 3.92
N LEU A 379 -3.93 1.69 4.40
CA LEU A 379 -2.85 0.73 4.58
C LEU A 379 -2.88 -0.34 3.48
N PHE A 380 -1.77 -0.52 2.80
CA PHE A 380 -1.58 -1.56 1.79
C PHE A 380 -0.51 -2.54 2.22
N ALA A 381 -0.78 -3.83 2.08
CA ALA A 381 0.17 -4.90 2.35
C ALA A 381 0.64 -5.51 1.02
N LEU A 382 1.93 -5.38 0.73
CA LEU A 382 2.55 -6.01 -0.44
C LEU A 382 2.65 -7.52 -0.23
N ASP A 383 1.85 -8.25 -0.98
CA ASP A 383 1.73 -9.70 -0.88
C ASP A 383 2.79 -10.38 -1.78
N PRO A 384 3.64 -11.26 -1.22
CA PRO A 384 4.58 -12.06 -2.01
C PRO A 384 3.89 -13.11 -2.91
N GLY A 385 2.59 -13.33 -2.79
CA GLY A 385 1.92 -14.47 -3.41
C GLY A 385 2.46 -15.80 -2.88
N ASP A 386 2.37 -16.85 -3.69
CA ASP A 386 2.76 -18.21 -3.29
C ASP A 386 4.25 -18.52 -3.52
N ASP A 387 4.98 -17.67 -4.24
CA ASP A 387 6.39 -17.91 -4.58
C ASP A 387 7.36 -17.53 -3.45
N ARG A 388 7.39 -18.41 -2.44
CA ARG A 388 8.33 -18.31 -1.32
C ARG A 388 9.78 -18.51 -1.75
N ALA A 389 10.03 -19.24 -2.84
CA ALA A 389 11.37 -19.52 -3.32
C ALA A 389 12.02 -18.23 -3.88
N ALA A 390 11.28 -17.48 -4.71
CA ALA A 390 11.74 -16.20 -5.23
C ALA A 390 11.98 -15.15 -4.12
N LEU A 391 11.19 -15.17 -3.03
CA LEU A 391 11.45 -14.32 -1.87
C LEU A 391 12.77 -14.69 -1.18
N VAL A 392 13.05 -15.98 -1.00
CA VAL A 392 14.32 -16.44 -0.42
C VAL A 392 15.49 -16.05 -1.30
N GLU A 393 15.41 -16.27 -2.61
CA GLU A 393 16.47 -15.92 -3.55
C GLU A 393 16.77 -14.41 -3.53
N ARG A 394 15.74 -13.56 -3.53
CA ARG A 394 15.90 -12.10 -3.40
C ARG A 394 16.58 -11.70 -2.09
N ILE A 395 16.24 -12.36 -0.98
CA ILE A 395 16.89 -12.13 0.31
C ILE A 395 18.38 -12.49 0.24
N GLU A 396 18.72 -13.63 -0.36
CA GLU A 396 20.12 -14.06 -0.47
C GLU A 396 20.93 -13.11 -1.33
N ARG A 397 20.44 -12.79 -2.53
CA ARG A 397 21.06 -11.83 -3.44
C ARG A 397 21.27 -10.46 -2.79
N ARG A 398 20.30 -9.99 -2.02
CA ARG A 398 20.40 -8.71 -1.31
C ARG A 398 21.49 -8.70 -0.24
N VAL A 399 21.65 -9.79 0.51
CA VAL A 399 22.76 -9.91 1.47
C VAL A 399 24.10 -9.91 0.74
N ASP A 400 24.21 -10.64 -0.37
CA ASP A 400 25.45 -10.67 -1.15
C ASP A 400 25.78 -9.28 -1.74
N GLN A 401 24.77 -8.55 -2.20
CA GLN A 401 24.91 -7.16 -2.65
C GLN A 401 25.37 -6.22 -1.53
N MET A 402 24.84 -6.35 -0.31
CA MET A 402 25.29 -5.56 0.84
C MET A 402 26.78 -5.77 1.12
N LEU A 403 27.23 -7.03 1.12
CA LEU A 403 28.63 -7.38 1.34
C LEU A 403 29.52 -6.82 0.23
N ALA A 404 29.10 -6.96 -1.03
CA ALA A 404 29.81 -6.41 -2.19
C ALA A 404 29.87 -4.88 -2.19
N ALA A 405 28.86 -4.21 -1.61
CA ALA A 405 28.80 -2.76 -1.48
C ALA A 405 29.68 -2.19 -0.35
N GLY A 406 30.39 -3.03 0.41
CA GLY A 406 31.29 -2.60 1.48
C GLY A 406 30.67 -2.60 2.88
N ALA A 407 29.69 -3.47 3.15
CA ALA A 407 29.10 -3.60 4.50
C ALA A 407 30.14 -3.89 5.59
N LEU A 408 31.23 -4.60 5.29
CA LEU A 408 32.30 -4.86 6.26
C LEU A 408 33.04 -3.57 6.65
N ASP A 409 33.35 -2.74 5.65
CA ASP A 409 34.02 -1.44 5.85
C ASP A 409 33.12 -0.46 6.61
N GLU A 410 31.81 -0.48 6.34
CA GLU A 410 30.80 0.27 7.09
C GLU A 410 30.83 -0.08 8.58
N ILE A 411 30.80 -1.38 8.91
CA ILE A 411 30.83 -1.81 10.32
C ILE A 411 32.17 -1.47 10.98
N ALA A 412 33.28 -1.58 10.26
CA ALA A 412 34.59 -1.17 10.78
C ALA A 412 34.63 0.33 11.11
N ALA A 413 34.12 1.18 10.21
CA ALA A 413 34.05 2.62 10.43
C ALA A 413 33.12 3.00 11.60
N ALA A 414 31.94 2.40 11.67
CA ALA A 414 30.99 2.65 12.74
C ALA A 414 31.52 2.20 14.11
N ARG A 415 32.24 1.08 14.17
CA ARG A 415 32.90 0.58 15.40
C ARG A 415 34.05 1.50 15.84
N ALA A 416 34.81 2.05 14.90
CA ALA A 416 35.87 3.01 15.20
C ALA A 416 35.35 4.32 15.80
N ALA A 417 34.12 4.73 15.45
CA ALA A 417 33.47 5.90 16.03
C ALA A 417 32.95 5.70 17.46
N GLY A 418 32.74 4.45 17.89
CA GLY A 418 32.32 4.12 19.25
C GLY A 418 31.51 2.82 19.34
N PRO A 419 31.29 2.28 20.55
CA PRO A 419 30.54 1.03 20.73
C PRO A 419 29.07 1.20 20.33
N PHE A 420 28.52 0.23 19.61
CA PHE A 420 27.11 0.21 19.25
C PHE A 420 26.20 0.18 20.48
N SER A 421 25.08 0.92 20.42
CA SER A 421 24.00 0.81 21.40
C SER A 421 23.37 -0.59 21.37
N ARG A 422 22.59 -0.94 22.40
CA ARG A 422 21.94 -2.26 22.44
C ARG A 422 20.95 -2.43 21.31
N THR A 423 20.33 -1.32 20.88
CA THR A 423 19.34 -1.26 19.81
C THR A 423 20.00 -1.33 18.44
N ALA A 424 21.08 -0.58 18.19
CA ALA A 424 21.84 -0.67 16.94
C ALA A 424 22.45 -2.06 16.74
N ALA A 425 22.96 -2.67 17.81
CA ALA A 425 23.53 -4.03 17.78
C ALA A 425 22.51 -5.14 17.44
N GLN A 426 21.21 -4.84 17.32
CA GLN A 426 20.21 -5.80 16.84
C GLN A 426 20.12 -5.87 15.31
N ALA A 427 20.63 -4.86 14.59
CA ALA A 427 20.62 -4.85 13.13
C ALA A 427 21.32 -6.10 12.60
N ILE A 428 20.69 -6.75 11.62
CA ILE A 428 21.25 -7.95 10.97
C ILE A 428 22.50 -7.50 10.21
N GLY A 429 23.63 -8.14 10.46
CA GLY A 429 24.92 -7.75 9.88
C GLY A 429 25.86 -7.11 10.89
N VAL A 430 25.37 -6.35 11.87
CA VAL A 430 26.26 -5.67 12.84
C VAL A 430 27.06 -6.69 13.65
N ARG A 431 26.39 -7.64 14.33
CA ARG A 431 27.09 -8.65 15.14
C ARG A 431 27.91 -9.61 14.29
N GLU A 432 27.36 -10.03 13.16
CA GLU A 432 28.01 -10.96 12.25
C GLU A 432 29.32 -10.39 11.69
N LEU A 433 29.30 -9.13 11.26
CA LEU A 433 30.48 -8.48 10.67
C LEU A 433 31.46 -8.01 11.74
N CYS A 434 31.02 -7.63 12.94
CA CYS A 434 31.93 -7.44 14.07
C CYS A 434 32.74 -8.70 14.36
N ALA A 435 32.10 -9.88 14.40
CA ALA A 435 32.78 -11.15 14.62
C ALA A 435 33.78 -11.48 13.49
N VAL A 436 33.53 -11.03 12.26
CA VAL A 436 34.50 -11.13 11.16
C VAL A 436 35.72 -10.23 11.43
N LEU A 437 35.49 -8.99 11.85
CA LEU A 437 36.56 -8.04 12.18
C LEU A 437 37.40 -8.51 13.39
N ASP A 438 36.78 -9.23 14.33
CA ASP A 438 37.46 -9.83 15.49
C ASP A 438 38.19 -11.14 15.17
N GLY A 439 38.05 -11.67 13.95
CA GLY A 439 38.64 -12.94 13.54
C GLY A 439 37.94 -14.19 14.10
N GLU A 440 36.77 -14.03 14.72
CA GLU A 440 35.97 -15.10 15.32
C GLU A 440 35.08 -15.82 14.29
N LEU A 441 34.85 -15.21 13.12
CA LEU A 441 33.96 -15.73 12.10
C LEU A 441 34.51 -15.45 10.69
N ALA A 442 34.43 -16.42 9.78
CA ALA A 442 34.77 -16.19 8.38
C ALA A 442 33.64 -15.41 7.67
N LEU A 443 33.99 -14.53 6.71
CA LEU A 443 33.01 -13.72 5.97
C LEU A 443 31.89 -14.56 5.28
N PRO A 444 32.18 -15.72 4.66
CA PRO A 444 31.13 -16.58 4.11
C PRO A 444 30.17 -17.13 5.18
N GLU A 445 30.65 -17.42 6.38
CA GLU A 445 29.82 -17.90 7.48
C GLU A 445 28.95 -16.78 8.06
N ALA A 446 29.51 -15.56 8.16
CA ALA A 446 28.76 -14.35 8.50
C ALA A 446 27.62 -14.11 7.51
N ALA A 447 27.91 -14.19 6.21
CA ALA A 447 26.91 -14.08 5.15
C ALA A 447 25.78 -15.10 5.31
N ALA A 448 26.11 -16.38 5.57
CA ALA A 448 25.12 -17.43 5.80
C ALA A 448 24.22 -17.13 7.01
N ARG A 449 24.79 -16.63 8.11
CA ARG A 449 24.03 -16.21 9.31
C ARG A 449 23.12 -15.03 9.03
N MET A 450 23.62 -14.01 8.30
CA MET A 450 22.81 -12.86 7.86
C MET A 450 21.62 -13.33 7.02
N LYS A 451 21.85 -14.15 5.98
CA LYS A 451 20.79 -14.74 5.14
C LYS A 451 19.74 -15.49 5.97
N ALA A 452 20.17 -16.34 6.92
CA ALA A 452 19.26 -17.06 7.80
C ALA A 452 18.40 -16.14 8.68
N ARG A 453 19.01 -15.11 9.28
CA ARG A 453 18.29 -14.12 10.11
C ARG A 453 17.34 -13.26 9.29
N THR A 454 17.71 -12.86 8.08
CA THR A 454 16.85 -12.08 7.18
C THR A 454 15.64 -12.89 6.73
N ARG A 455 15.80 -14.19 6.44
CA ARG A 455 14.66 -15.10 6.22
C ARG A 455 13.74 -15.20 7.42
N ALA A 456 14.31 -15.32 8.62
CA ALA A 456 13.53 -15.35 9.86
C ALA A 456 12.77 -14.04 10.10
N LEU A 457 13.37 -12.90 9.78
CA LEU A 457 12.72 -11.60 9.79
C LEU A 457 11.54 -11.56 8.80
N ALA A 458 11.77 -11.91 7.53
CA ALA A 458 10.72 -11.93 6.51
C ALA A 458 9.52 -12.80 6.93
N ARG A 459 9.75 -14.01 7.48
CA ARG A 459 8.68 -14.87 8.01
C ARG A 459 7.88 -14.20 9.13
N ARG A 460 8.54 -13.49 10.04
CA ARG A 460 7.85 -12.72 11.10
C ARG A 460 7.03 -11.59 10.49
N GLN A 461 7.55 -10.87 9.50
CA GLN A 461 6.83 -9.78 8.83
C GLN A 461 5.58 -10.28 8.10
N LEU A 462 5.66 -11.42 7.40
CA LEU A 462 4.49 -12.08 6.80
C LEU A 462 3.48 -12.55 7.84
N THR A 463 3.94 -12.98 9.01
CA THR A 463 3.04 -13.32 10.14
C THR A 463 2.32 -12.08 10.67
N TRP A 464 3.03 -10.94 10.76
CA TRP A 464 2.46 -9.66 11.14
C TRP A 464 1.42 -9.18 10.13
N MET A 465 1.66 -9.38 8.84
CA MET A 465 0.73 -9.02 7.77
C MET A 465 -0.68 -9.58 7.99
N ARG A 466 -0.78 -10.85 8.41
CA ARG A 466 -2.07 -11.52 8.69
C ARG A 466 -2.85 -10.92 9.85
N LYS A 467 -2.19 -10.14 10.69
CA LYS A 467 -2.78 -9.48 11.85
C LYS A 467 -3.22 -8.05 11.55
N LEU A 468 -3.03 -7.53 10.34
CA LEU A 468 -3.46 -6.19 9.93
C LEU A 468 -4.90 -6.28 9.37
N PRO A 469 -5.96 -6.07 10.17
CA PRO A 469 -7.35 -6.24 9.72
C PRO A 469 -7.75 -5.29 8.58
N ASP A 470 -7.19 -4.07 8.56
CA ASP A 470 -7.59 -3.02 7.62
C ASP A 470 -6.64 -2.88 6.42
N ALA A 471 -5.66 -3.79 6.27
CA ALA A 471 -4.70 -3.72 5.18
C ALA A 471 -5.26 -4.29 3.88
N VAL A 472 -5.29 -3.48 2.82
CA VAL A 472 -5.60 -3.93 1.47
C VAL A 472 -4.41 -4.70 0.91
N ARG A 473 -4.62 -5.97 0.54
CA ARG A 473 -3.54 -6.78 -0.04
C ARG A 473 -3.32 -6.42 -1.49
N VAL A 474 -2.05 -6.22 -1.85
CA VAL A 474 -1.64 -5.88 -3.21
C VAL A 474 -0.60 -6.89 -3.67
N PRO A 475 -0.89 -7.71 -4.70
CA PRO A 475 0.09 -8.62 -5.27
C PRO A 475 1.30 -7.83 -5.80
N ALA A 476 2.49 -8.16 -5.29
CA ALA A 476 3.74 -7.46 -5.63
C ALA A 476 4.80 -8.38 -6.26
N SER A 477 4.68 -9.70 -6.11
CA SER A 477 5.68 -10.62 -6.64
C SER A 477 5.65 -10.65 -8.17
N GLY A 478 6.84 -10.58 -8.79
CA GLY A 478 7.00 -10.63 -10.25
C GLY A 478 6.52 -9.39 -11.00
N ARG A 479 6.04 -8.34 -10.31
CA ARG A 479 5.53 -7.12 -10.93
C ARG A 479 6.52 -5.98 -10.78
N PRO A 480 6.65 -5.09 -11.79
CA PRO A 480 7.54 -3.95 -11.69
C PRO A 480 6.99 -2.93 -10.66
N PRO A 481 7.88 -2.22 -9.91
CA PRO A 481 7.46 -1.34 -8.83
C PRO A 481 6.47 -0.24 -9.24
N ASP A 482 6.60 0.29 -10.46
CA ASP A 482 5.74 1.35 -10.99
C ASP A 482 4.31 0.83 -11.23
N ALA A 483 4.15 -0.39 -11.74
CA ALA A 483 2.85 -1.02 -11.90
C ALA A 483 2.17 -1.29 -10.56
N VAL A 484 2.94 -1.74 -9.56
CA VAL A 484 2.41 -1.94 -8.20
C VAL A 484 2.01 -0.60 -7.57
N ALA A 485 2.82 0.45 -7.73
CA ALA A 485 2.50 1.79 -7.24
C ALA A 485 1.24 2.37 -7.89
N ARG A 486 1.07 2.22 -9.22
CA ARG A 486 -0.16 2.64 -9.92
C ARG A 486 -1.38 1.83 -9.48
N HIS A 487 -1.22 0.55 -9.18
CA HIS A 487 -2.30 -0.27 -8.62
C HIS A 487 -2.67 0.17 -7.19
N VAL A 488 -1.68 0.48 -6.35
CA VAL A 488 -1.95 1.11 -5.03
C VAL A 488 -2.71 2.41 -5.24
N LEU A 489 -2.27 3.26 -6.17
CA LEU A 489 -2.89 4.54 -6.47
C LEU A 489 -4.34 4.40 -6.96
N SER A 490 -4.69 3.35 -7.70
CA SER A 490 -6.08 3.14 -8.15
C SER A 490 -7.02 2.67 -7.04
N LEU A 491 -6.47 2.19 -5.92
CA LEU A 491 -7.22 1.69 -4.76
C LEU A 491 -7.40 2.74 -3.67
N ILE A 492 -6.54 3.76 -3.65
CA ILE A 492 -6.67 4.98 -2.84
C ILE A 492 -7.98 5.66 -3.22
#